data_AF-A0A5Q0M6A0-F1
#
_entry.id   AF-A0A5Q0M6A0-F1
#
_cell.length_a   1.000
_cell.length_b   1.000
_cell.length_c   1.000
_cell.angle_alpha   90.00
_cell.angle_beta   90.00
_cell.angle_gamma   90.00
#
_symmetry.space_group_name_H-M   'P 1'
#
loop_
_entity.id
_entity.type
_entity.pdbx_description
1 polymer ?
#
loop_
_entity_poly.entity_id
_entity_poly.type
_entity_poly.pdbx_seq_one_letter_code
_entity_poly.pdbx_strand_id
1 'polypeptide(L)'
;MARTIYDKPTRALLKDMLAAWKLQPGETFPAQRAVDWFAQHYPKLKGGSIIAHLVQASTNDRSRLHHPATNTTDDLLFRVGSREYRLYAPGVDPAPIHQAAKVQVPTADGRSISVAQEQEEDAGTLVDAALAGSSQFALEKDLQRYLADNLHLIEPGLTLFQDEDITGFEYPAGGGRRIDILAKDKSGGFVVLELKVEKGYDRVVGQLLRYVNWVRKELAEPGERVRGVIVCRSMTEDLILACAGIKDIELFEYQLSVTVSKIPPLVLP
;
A
#
# COMPACT_ATOMS: atom_id res chain seq x y z
N MET A 1 16.55 -10.75 -10.91
CA MET A 1 17.13 -9.83 -9.92
C MET A 1 16.37 -8.52 -10.05
N ALA A 2 15.88 -7.93 -8.94
CA ALA A 2 15.25 -6.62 -8.99
C ALA A 2 16.21 -5.62 -9.67
N ARG A 3 15.70 -4.79 -10.56
CA ARG A 3 16.51 -3.85 -11.33
C ARG A 3 16.89 -2.70 -10.40
N THR A 4 18.11 -2.70 -9.86
CA THR A 4 18.58 -1.60 -9.01
C THR A 4 19.01 -0.43 -9.89
N ILE A 5 18.69 0.80 -9.45
CA ILE A 5 19.06 2.03 -10.18
C ILE A 5 20.56 2.34 -10.01
N TYR A 6 21.15 1.83 -8.92
CA TYR A 6 22.56 1.97 -8.54
C TYR A 6 23.21 0.59 -8.29
N ASP A 7 24.51 0.58 -8.00
CA ASP A 7 25.32 -0.63 -7.74
C ASP A 7 24.87 -1.42 -6.50
N LYS A 8 24.11 -0.77 -5.61
CA LYS A 8 23.52 -1.36 -4.41
C LYS A 8 22.01 -1.12 -4.41
N PRO A 9 21.20 -2.03 -3.85
CA PRO A 9 19.78 -1.76 -3.61
C PRO A 9 19.62 -0.66 -2.57
N THR A 10 18.52 0.09 -2.64
CA THR A 10 18.19 1.19 -1.74
C THR A 10 18.18 0.76 -0.27
N ARG A 11 17.79 -0.48 0.04
CA ARG A 11 17.90 -1.06 1.39
C ARG A 11 19.34 -1.10 1.93
N ALA A 12 20.31 -1.40 1.09
CA ALA A 12 21.73 -1.39 1.48
C ALA A 12 22.24 0.05 1.61
N LEU A 13 21.81 0.95 0.71
CA LEU A 13 22.13 2.37 0.81
C LEU A 13 21.53 3.02 2.06
N LEU A 14 20.38 2.55 2.54
CA LEU A 14 19.79 2.99 3.79
C LEU A 14 20.69 2.65 5.00
N LYS A 15 21.34 1.48 4.99
CA LYS A 15 22.32 1.09 6.02
C LYS A 15 23.57 1.98 5.95
N ASP A 16 24.06 2.29 4.75
CA ASP A 16 25.18 3.22 4.54
C ASP A 16 24.84 4.63 5.10
N MET A 17 23.62 5.12 4.85
CA MET A 17 23.13 6.39 5.39
C MET A 17 23.15 6.41 6.93
N LEU A 18 22.56 5.39 7.56
CA LEU A 18 22.49 5.30 9.02
C LEU A 18 23.89 5.18 9.65
N ALA A 19 24.80 4.43 9.02
CA ALA A 19 26.19 4.33 9.45
C ALA A 19 26.93 5.67 9.35
N ALA A 20 26.66 6.47 8.31
CA ALA A 20 27.24 7.80 8.14
C ALA A 20 26.76 8.80 9.21
N TRP A 21 25.49 8.71 9.62
CA TRP A 21 24.91 9.65 10.58
C TRP A 21 25.31 9.41 12.03
N LYS A 22 25.72 8.19 12.40
CA LYS A 22 26.15 7.84 13.77
C LYS A 22 25.18 8.34 14.85
N LEU A 23 23.89 8.10 14.62
CA LEU A 23 22.82 8.55 15.51
C LEU A 23 23.04 8.03 16.94
N GLN A 24 22.76 8.88 17.93
CA GLN A 24 22.80 8.46 19.33
C GLN A 24 21.58 7.60 19.68
N PRO A 25 21.67 6.72 20.71
CA PRO A 25 20.51 5.96 21.17
C PRO A 25 19.34 6.88 21.52
N GLY A 26 18.17 6.62 20.91
CA GLY A 26 16.96 7.42 21.09
C GLY A 26 16.88 8.70 20.26
N GLU A 27 17.94 9.09 19.54
CA GLU A 27 17.91 10.25 18.63
C GLU A 27 16.89 10.03 17.51
N THR A 28 15.99 10.99 17.34
CA THR A 28 14.97 10.96 16.30
C THR A 28 15.40 11.80 15.08
N PHE A 29 14.88 11.45 13.91
CA PHE A 29 15.07 12.21 12.69
C PHE A 29 13.78 12.21 11.83
N PRO A 30 13.51 13.32 11.12
CA PRO A 30 12.41 13.38 10.18
C PRO A 30 12.76 12.67 8.87
N ALA A 31 11.75 12.12 8.18
CA ALA A 31 11.90 11.49 6.86
C ALA A 31 12.61 12.40 5.86
N GLN A 32 12.35 13.71 5.93
CA GLN A 32 12.94 14.69 5.02
C GLN A 32 14.48 14.70 5.09
N ARG A 33 15.07 14.50 6.28
CA ARG A 33 16.53 14.42 6.43
C ARG A 33 17.10 13.27 5.61
N ALA A 34 16.40 12.14 5.54
CA ALA A 34 16.82 10.99 4.73
C ALA A 34 16.64 11.29 3.24
N VAL A 35 15.48 11.84 2.85
CA VAL A 35 15.23 12.26 1.46
C VAL A 35 16.31 13.21 0.96
N ASP A 36 16.69 14.21 1.75
CA ASP A 36 17.73 15.18 1.38
C ASP A 36 19.11 14.53 1.24
N TRP A 37 19.45 13.60 2.14
CA TRP A 37 20.70 12.85 2.05
C TRP A 37 20.75 11.99 0.78
N PHE A 38 19.66 11.29 0.45
CA PHE A 38 19.56 10.51 -0.77
C PHE A 38 19.56 11.40 -2.03
N ALA A 39 18.93 12.58 -2.00
CA ALA A 39 18.99 13.51 -3.12
C ALA A 39 20.43 13.99 -3.42
N GLN A 40 21.26 14.13 -2.38
CA GLN A 40 22.67 14.54 -2.53
C GLN A 40 23.58 13.40 -3.03
N HIS A 41 23.35 12.16 -2.57
CA HIS A 41 24.27 11.04 -2.84
C HIS A 41 23.77 10.12 -3.97
N TYR A 42 22.46 10.01 -4.14
CA TYR A 42 21.76 9.09 -5.05
C TYR A 42 20.59 9.78 -5.76
N PRO A 43 20.83 10.86 -6.54
CA PRO A 43 19.80 11.76 -7.07
C PRO A 43 18.76 11.13 -8.01
N LYS A 44 18.97 9.89 -8.48
CA LYS A 44 18.00 9.15 -9.31
C LYS A 44 16.91 8.48 -8.48
N LEU A 45 17.11 8.30 -7.17
CA LEU A 45 16.08 7.76 -6.27
C LEU A 45 15.10 8.88 -5.88
N LYS A 46 13.80 8.56 -5.91
CA LYS A 46 12.73 9.53 -5.64
C LYS A 46 12.39 9.60 -4.16
N GLY A 47 11.96 10.78 -3.70
CA GLY A 47 11.63 10.99 -2.29
C GLY A 47 10.55 10.04 -1.78
N GLY A 48 9.50 9.80 -2.57
CA GLY A 48 8.45 8.84 -2.23
C GLY A 48 8.96 7.40 -2.10
N SER A 49 9.90 6.99 -2.95
CA SER A 49 10.61 5.70 -2.86
C SER A 49 11.37 5.56 -1.56
N ILE A 50 12.15 6.59 -1.20
CA ILE A 50 12.92 6.61 0.06
C ILE A 50 11.96 6.52 1.25
N ILE A 51 10.85 7.26 1.24
CA ILE A 51 9.84 7.18 2.30
C ILE A 51 9.26 5.77 2.43
N ALA A 52 8.97 5.11 1.30
CA ALA A 52 8.49 3.74 1.31
C ALA A 52 9.54 2.76 1.89
N HIS A 53 10.82 2.95 1.60
CA HIS A 53 11.90 2.18 2.22
C HIS A 53 12.07 2.45 3.72
N LEU A 54 11.85 3.69 4.19
CA LEU A 54 11.83 3.98 5.64
C LEU A 54 10.69 3.24 6.34
N VAL A 55 9.51 3.18 5.72
CA VAL A 55 8.37 2.40 6.21
C VAL A 55 8.71 0.91 6.26
N GLN A 56 9.27 0.36 5.18
CA GLN A 56 9.69 -1.05 5.12
C GLN A 56 10.70 -1.42 6.22
N ALA A 57 11.64 -0.52 6.52
CA ALA A 57 12.69 -0.71 7.53
C ALA A 57 12.23 -0.45 8.98
N SER A 58 10.99 0.04 9.18
CA SER A 58 10.45 0.37 10.50
C SER A 58 9.80 -0.85 11.16
N THR A 59 10.35 -1.33 12.26
CA THR A 59 9.97 -2.59 12.92
C THR A 59 8.54 -2.60 13.46
N ASN A 60 8.01 -1.42 13.79
CA ASN A 60 6.67 -1.23 14.35
C ASN A 60 5.64 -0.75 13.32
N ASP A 61 6.03 -0.48 12.07
CA ASP A 61 5.08 -0.07 11.03
C ASP A 61 4.48 -1.30 10.36
N ARG A 62 3.18 -1.56 10.56
CA ARG A 62 2.49 -2.72 9.97
C ARG A 62 2.52 -2.73 8.45
N SER A 63 2.63 -1.56 7.81
CA SER A 63 2.65 -1.43 6.35
C SER A 63 3.86 -2.16 5.73
N ARG A 64 4.90 -2.44 6.51
CA ARG A 64 6.04 -3.23 6.06
C ARG A 64 5.68 -4.65 5.60
N LEU A 65 4.57 -5.20 6.07
CA LEU A 65 4.12 -6.57 5.76
C LEU A 65 3.67 -6.75 4.31
N HIS A 66 3.36 -5.65 3.61
CA HIS A 66 3.00 -5.68 2.19
C HIS A 66 4.24 -5.72 1.28
N HIS A 67 5.45 -5.77 1.87
CA HIS A 67 6.70 -5.87 1.13
C HIS A 67 7.35 -7.25 1.33
N PRO A 68 7.60 -8.01 0.25
CA PRO A 68 8.05 -9.41 0.32
C PRO A 68 9.48 -9.60 0.86
N ALA A 69 10.22 -8.52 1.15
CA ALA A 69 11.66 -8.55 1.42
C ALA A 69 12.07 -8.25 2.89
N THR A 70 11.15 -8.28 3.86
CA THR A 70 11.47 -8.03 5.28
C THR A 70 12.23 -9.20 5.90
N ASN A 71 13.55 -9.24 5.68
CA ASN A 71 14.45 -10.09 6.46
C ASN A 71 14.84 -9.39 7.77
N THR A 72 15.33 -10.14 8.74
CA THR A 72 15.74 -9.58 10.05
C THR A 72 16.90 -8.58 9.95
N THR A 73 17.63 -8.56 8.83
CA THR A 73 18.74 -7.60 8.63
C THR A 73 18.25 -6.20 8.26
N ASP A 74 16.95 -6.05 7.98
CA ASP A 74 16.30 -4.80 7.61
C ASP A 74 15.42 -4.22 8.74
N ASP A 75 15.48 -4.79 9.94
CA ASP A 75 14.86 -4.28 11.16
C ASP A 75 15.67 -3.11 11.75
N LEU A 76 15.70 -1.98 11.02
CA LEU A 76 16.64 -0.88 11.29
C LEU A 76 16.03 0.24 12.14
N LEU A 77 14.76 0.55 11.91
CA LEU A 77 14.13 1.78 12.40
C LEU A 77 12.93 1.48 13.31
N PHE A 78 12.59 2.45 14.14
CA PHE A 78 11.34 2.51 14.89
C PHE A 78 10.66 3.84 14.57
N ARG A 79 9.40 3.79 14.12
CA ARG A 79 8.59 4.97 13.82
C ARG A 79 8.04 5.55 15.12
N VAL A 80 8.37 6.80 15.43
CA VAL A 80 7.96 7.49 16.68
C VAL A 80 6.83 8.49 16.46
N GLY A 81 6.60 8.90 15.20
CA GLY A 81 5.55 9.86 14.84
C GLY A 81 5.21 9.81 13.35
N SER A 82 4.43 10.80 12.89
CA SER A 82 4.16 10.94 11.45
C SER A 82 5.44 11.36 10.72
N ARG A 83 6.00 10.46 9.90
CA ARG A 83 7.27 10.67 9.18
C ARG A 83 8.46 10.98 10.09
N GLU A 84 8.45 10.46 11.32
CA GLU A 84 9.57 10.57 12.27
C GLU A 84 10.03 9.19 12.73
N TYR A 85 11.35 9.00 12.76
CA TYR A 85 11.99 7.71 12.98
C TYR A 85 13.16 7.85 13.95
N ARG A 86 13.53 6.75 14.58
CA ARG A 86 14.82 6.56 15.27
C ARG A 86 15.35 5.17 14.98
N LEU A 87 16.57 4.87 15.41
CA LEU A 87 17.08 3.49 15.37
C LEU A 87 16.22 2.58 16.25
N TYR A 88 15.98 1.36 15.76
CA TYR A 88 15.36 0.29 16.53
C TYR A 88 16.28 -0.13 17.68
N ALA A 89 15.70 -0.33 18.87
CA ALA A 89 16.43 -0.69 20.09
C ALA A 89 15.98 -2.06 20.61
N PRO A 90 16.70 -3.16 20.28
CA PRO A 90 16.39 -4.50 20.76
C PRO A 90 16.34 -4.57 22.29
N GLY A 91 15.30 -5.20 22.84
CA GLY A 91 15.10 -5.35 24.29
C GLY A 91 14.46 -4.14 24.98
N VAL A 92 14.37 -2.99 24.29
CA VAL A 92 13.59 -1.82 24.74
C VAL A 92 12.28 -1.74 23.94
N ASP A 93 12.38 -1.89 22.62
CA ASP A 93 11.25 -1.83 21.71
C ASP A 93 10.53 -3.18 21.58
N PRO A 94 9.24 -3.19 21.21
CA PRO A 94 8.53 -4.39 20.80
C PRO A 94 9.29 -5.19 19.74
N ALA A 95 9.05 -6.51 19.70
CA ALA A 95 9.62 -7.36 18.66
C ALA A 95 9.18 -6.89 17.26
N PRO A 96 10.04 -6.98 16.22
CA PRO A 96 9.68 -6.52 14.90
C PRO A 96 8.48 -7.26 14.31
N ILE A 97 7.61 -6.52 13.63
CA ILE A 97 6.42 -7.06 12.99
C ILE A 97 6.83 -7.78 11.71
N HIS A 98 6.83 -9.12 11.72
CA HIS A 98 7.06 -9.96 10.52
C HIS A 98 5.81 -10.70 10.04
N GLN A 99 4.74 -10.69 10.84
CA GLN A 99 3.46 -11.29 10.50
C GLN A 99 2.32 -10.44 11.04
N ALA A 100 1.18 -10.45 10.34
CA ALA A 100 -0.01 -9.74 10.81
C ALA A 100 -0.55 -10.41 12.08
N ALA A 101 -0.71 -9.63 13.16
CA ALA A 101 -1.36 -10.12 14.37
C ALA A 101 -2.83 -10.47 14.07
N LYS A 102 -3.23 -11.69 14.39
CA LYS A 102 -4.61 -12.18 14.25
C LYS A 102 -5.41 -11.84 15.51
N VAL A 103 -6.50 -11.08 15.36
CA VAL A 103 -7.47 -10.80 16.42
C VAL A 103 -8.68 -11.71 16.23
N GLN A 104 -9.15 -12.33 17.31
CA GLN A 104 -10.38 -13.10 17.29
C GLN A 104 -11.56 -12.16 17.46
N VAL A 105 -12.42 -12.07 16.44
CA VAL A 105 -13.65 -11.27 16.47
C VAL A 105 -14.83 -12.23 16.64
N PRO A 106 -15.68 -12.05 17.68
CA PRO A 106 -16.92 -12.81 17.82
C PRO A 106 -17.89 -12.45 16.71
N THR A 107 -18.45 -13.43 16.01
CA THR A 107 -19.52 -13.27 15.04
C THR A 107 -20.88 -13.39 15.72
N ALA A 108 -21.92 -12.87 15.05
CA ALA A 108 -23.30 -12.89 15.54
C ALA A 108 -23.86 -14.32 15.79
N ASP A 109 -23.25 -15.34 15.18
CA ASP A 109 -23.58 -16.76 15.38
C ASP A 109 -22.72 -17.45 16.48
N GLY A 110 -21.94 -16.68 17.26
CA GLY A 110 -21.13 -17.20 18.36
C GLY A 110 -19.83 -17.88 17.95
N ARG A 111 -19.43 -17.80 16.67
CA ARG A 111 -18.11 -18.25 16.21
C ARG A 111 -17.08 -17.13 16.38
N SER A 112 -15.80 -17.46 16.33
CA SER A 112 -14.72 -16.47 16.28
C SER A 112 -14.03 -16.52 14.93
N ILE A 113 -13.87 -15.36 14.29
CA ILE A 113 -13.09 -15.22 13.05
C ILE A 113 -11.78 -14.53 13.41
N SER A 114 -10.66 -15.06 12.91
CA SER A 114 -9.35 -14.42 13.02
C SER A 114 -9.19 -13.36 11.94
N VAL A 115 -9.18 -12.08 12.30
CA VAL A 115 -8.97 -10.94 11.40
C VAL A 115 -7.59 -10.34 11.66
N ALA A 116 -6.85 -9.97 10.61
CA ALA A 116 -5.61 -9.23 10.76
C ALA A 116 -5.91 -7.82 11.31
N GLN A 117 -5.30 -7.43 12.42
CA GLN A 117 -5.44 -6.06 12.92
C GLN A 117 -4.65 -5.12 12.00
N GLU A 118 -5.28 -4.19 11.32
CA GLU A 118 -4.58 -3.15 10.57
C GLU A 118 -4.75 -1.80 11.28
N GLN A 119 -3.68 -1.01 11.34
CA GLN A 119 -3.78 0.39 11.75
C GLN A 119 -4.10 1.19 10.51
N GLU A 120 -5.38 1.46 10.29
CA GLU A 120 -5.81 2.46 9.32
C GLU A 120 -5.75 3.83 9.99
N GLU A 121 -4.80 4.67 9.60
CA GLU A 121 -4.73 6.06 10.09
C GLU A 121 -5.68 7.00 9.29
N ASP A 122 -6.33 6.50 8.24
CA ASP A 122 -7.25 7.30 7.42
C ASP A 122 -8.68 7.19 7.98
N ALA A 123 -9.25 8.33 8.40
CA ALA A 123 -10.59 8.38 8.98
C ALA A 123 -11.68 7.89 8.01
N GLY A 124 -11.46 8.01 6.69
CA GLY A 124 -12.34 7.44 5.66
C GLY A 124 -12.35 5.92 5.73
N THR A 125 -11.17 5.29 5.66
CA THR A 125 -11.03 3.83 5.75
C THR A 125 -11.49 3.29 7.10
N LEU A 126 -11.19 3.96 8.22
CA LEU A 126 -11.67 3.55 9.55
C LEU A 126 -13.21 3.51 9.67
N VAL A 127 -13.89 4.48 9.04
CA VAL A 127 -15.35 4.51 9.00
C VAL A 127 -15.87 3.37 8.12
N ASP A 128 -15.28 3.17 6.94
CA ASP A 128 -15.64 2.09 6.04
C ASP A 128 -15.40 0.71 6.69
N ALA A 129 -14.27 0.51 7.37
CA ALA A 129 -13.93 -0.71 8.09
C ALA A 129 -14.83 -0.95 9.32
N ALA A 130 -15.27 0.11 10.00
CA ALA A 130 -16.24 -0.01 11.10
C ALA A 130 -17.65 -0.35 10.60
N LEU A 131 -18.01 0.08 9.39
CA LEU A 131 -19.26 -0.27 8.73
C LEU A 131 -19.20 -1.68 8.09
N ALA A 132 -18.01 -2.09 7.63
CA ALA A 132 -17.77 -3.37 7.01
C ALA A 132 -17.70 -4.51 8.05
N GLY A 133 -18.44 -5.59 7.81
CA GLY A 133 -18.28 -6.83 8.59
C GLY A 133 -16.96 -7.55 8.30
N SER A 134 -16.54 -8.49 9.16
CA SER A 134 -15.28 -9.25 8.97
C SER A 134 -15.18 -10.02 7.65
N SER A 135 -16.32 -10.47 7.10
CA SER A 135 -16.39 -11.14 5.79
C SER A 135 -16.21 -10.16 4.63
N GLN A 136 -16.70 -8.93 4.75
CA GLN A 136 -16.58 -7.89 3.73
C GLN A 136 -15.14 -7.40 3.64
N PHE A 137 -14.47 -7.23 4.79
CA PHE A 137 -13.04 -6.91 4.84
C PHE A 137 -12.16 -7.99 4.20
N ALA A 138 -12.45 -9.27 4.45
CA ALA A 138 -11.75 -10.37 3.80
C ALA A 138 -11.95 -10.34 2.26
N LEU A 139 -13.17 -10.08 1.81
CA LEU A 139 -13.49 -9.96 0.40
C LEU A 139 -12.78 -8.76 -0.26
N GLU A 140 -12.61 -7.65 0.45
CA GLU A 140 -11.87 -6.47 -0.02
C GLU A 140 -10.42 -6.83 -0.35
N LYS A 141 -9.75 -7.46 0.60
CA LYS A 141 -8.35 -7.83 0.46
C LYS A 141 -8.15 -8.86 -0.64
N ASP A 142 -9.06 -9.83 -0.73
CA ASP A 142 -9.06 -10.82 -1.82
C ASP A 142 -9.28 -10.15 -3.19
N LEU A 143 -10.18 -9.17 -3.27
CA LEU A 143 -10.43 -8.40 -4.49
C LEU A 143 -9.22 -7.54 -4.88
N GLN A 144 -8.63 -6.81 -3.94
CA GLN A 144 -7.43 -6.00 -4.17
C GLN A 144 -6.31 -6.88 -4.71
N ARG A 145 -6.06 -8.03 -4.07
CA ARG A 145 -5.02 -8.95 -4.49
C ARG A 145 -5.30 -9.54 -5.88
N TYR A 146 -6.54 -9.99 -6.12
CA TYR A 146 -6.94 -10.50 -7.42
C TYR A 146 -6.75 -9.47 -8.53
N LEU A 147 -7.15 -8.21 -8.31
CA LEU A 147 -6.98 -7.14 -9.30
C LEU A 147 -5.51 -6.76 -9.48
N ALA A 148 -4.69 -6.75 -8.43
CA ALA A 148 -3.26 -6.50 -8.54
C ALA A 148 -2.54 -7.56 -9.41
N ASP A 149 -2.97 -8.82 -9.31
CA ASP A 149 -2.46 -9.92 -10.15
C ASP A 149 -3.08 -9.91 -11.57
N ASN A 150 -4.20 -9.23 -11.78
CA ASN A 150 -4.99 -9.25 -13.03
C ASN A 150 -5.29 -7.84 -13.58
N LEU A 151 -4.32 -6.92 -13.52
CA LEU A 151 -4.50 -5.52 -13.96
C LEU A 151 -4.96 -5.35 -15.42
N HIS A 152 -4.76 -6.36 -16.26
CA HIS A 152 -5.27 -6.41 -17.63
C HIS A 152 -6.80 -6.32 -17.72
N LEU A 153 -7.53 -6.62 -16.63
CA LEU A 153 -8.98 -6.45 -16.52
C LEU A 153 -9.42 -4.98 -16.45
N ILE A 154 -8.53 -4.08 -16.00
CA ILE A 154 -8.76 -2.64 -15.98
C ILE A 154 -8.30 -2.03 -17.31
N GLU A 155 -7.04 -2.26 -17.68
CA GLU A 155 -6.48 -1.79 -18.94
C GLU A 155 -5.41 -2.79 -19.45
N PRO A 156 -5.48 -3.25 -20.71
CA PRO A 156 -4.45 -4.12 -21.27
C PRO A 156 -3.05 -3.48 -21.23
N GLY A 157 -2.11 -4.15 -20.56
CA GLY A 157 -0.72 -3.72 -20.40
C GLY A 157 -0.46 -2.75 -19.25
N LEU A 158 -1.45 -2.56 -18.38
CA LEU A 158 -1.23 -2.02 -17.06
C LEU A 158 -0.36 -2.99 -16.24
N THR A 159 0.71 -2.48 -15.63
CA THR A 159 1.64 -3.29 -14.82
C THR A 159 1.71 -2.74 -13.41
N LEU A 160 1.79 -3.63 -12.41
CA LEU A 160 1.95 -3.21 -11.02
C LEU A 160 3.23 -2.38 -10.89
N PHE A 161 3.15 -1.25 -10.20
CA PHE A 161 4.33 -0.42 -9.97
C PHE A 161 5.35 -1.24 -9.17
N GLN A 162 6.61 -1.14 -9.54
CA GLN A 162 7.68 -1.82 -8.84
C GLN A 162 8.86 -0.88 -8.68
N ASP A 163 9.29 -0.75 -7.43
CA ASP A 163 10.43 0.05 -7.03
C ASP A 163 11.35 -0.82 -6.18
N GLU A 164 12.32 -1.44 -6.85
CA GLU A 164 13.17 -2.49 -6.30
C GLU A 164 12.34 -3.62 -5.64
N ASP A 165 12.28 -3.63 -4.30
CA ASP A 165 11.58 -4.62 -3.48
C ASP A 165 10.21 -4.14 -2.99
N ILE A 166 9.84 -2.89 -3.30
CA ILE A 166 8.57 -2.27 -2.96
C ILE A 166 7.63 -2.45 -4.14
N THR A 167 6.48 -3.05 -3.88
CA THR A 167 5.44 -3.30 -4.87
C THR A 167 4.34 -2.26 -4.76
N GLY A 168 3.65 -1.99 -5.86
CA GLY A 168 2.51 -1.08 -5.94
C GLY A 168 1.26 -1.56 -5.20
N PHE A 169 1.26 -2.77 -4.65
CA PHE A 169 0.16 -3.28 -3.83
C PHE A 169 0.22 -2.69 -2.41
N GLU A 170 -0.87 -2.07 -1.96
CA GLU A 170 -0.96 -1.36 -0.68
C GLU A 170 0.20 -0.37 -0.48
N TYR A 171 0.51 0.40 -1.54
CA TYR A 171 1.70 1.23 -1.62
C TYR A 171 1.69 2.34 -0.55
N PRO A 172 2.75 2.49 0.27
CA PRO A 172 2.80 3.50 1.33
C PRO A 172 2.76 4.95 0.77
N ALA A 173 1.79 5.74 1.24
CA ALA A 173 1.61 7.15 0.86
C ALA A 173 1.87 8.13 2.02
N GLY A 174 2.58 7.69 3.06
CA GLY A 174 2.97 8.50 4.22
C GLY A 174 1.83 8.78 5.22
N GLY A 175 2.21 9.05 6.47
CA GLY A 175 1.26 9.28 7.56
C GLY A 175 0.27 8.12 7.72
N GLY A 176 0.78 6.89 7.64
CA GLY A 176 0.02 5.64 7.77
C GLY A 176 -0.96 5.31 6.65
N ARG A 177 -1.05 6.13 5.60
CA ARG A 177 -1.96 5.90 4.48
C ARG A 177 -1.35 5.01 3.41
N ARG A 178 -2.20 4.27 2.69
CA ARG A 178 -1.80 3.34 1.63
C ARG A 178 -2.69 3.53 0.41
N ILE A 179 -2.11 3.38 -0.76
CA ILE A 179 -2.81 3.29 -2.05
C ILE A 179 -3.11 1.81 -2.29
N ASP A 180 -4.37 1.44 -2.53
CA ASP A 180 -4.72 0.02 -2.71
C ASP A 180 -3.88 -0.63 -3.82
N ILE A 181 -3.86 -0.02 -5.01
CA ILE A 181 -2.98 -0.46 -6.10
C ILE A 181 -2.39 0.75 -6.84
N LEU A 182 -1.06 0.82 -6.88
CA LEU A 182 -0.29 1.73 -7.72
C LEU A 182 0.26 0.97 -8.92
N ALA A 183 0.01 1.47 -10.13
CA ALA A 183 0.39 0.84 -11.37
C ALA A 183 1.03 1.82 -12.36
N LYS A 184 1.59 1.27 -13.44
CA LYS A 184 2.10 1.98 -14.61
C LYS A 184 1.34 1.54 -15.86
N ASP A 185 0.86 2.50 -16.64
CA ASP A 185 0.28 2.25 -17.96
C ASP A 185 1.37 1.93 -19.01
N LYS A 186 0.96 1.52 -20.22
CA LYS A 186 1.88 1.19 -21.33
C LYS A 186 2.80 2.33 -21.75
N SER A 187 2.41 3.58 -21.47
CA SER A 187 3.19 4.78 -21.80
C SER A 187 4.11 5.20 -20.64
N GLY A 188 4.10 4.45 -19.53
CA GLY A 188 4.86 4.76 -18.32
C GLY A 188 4.16 5.76 -17.38
N GLY A 189 2.92 6.17 -17.65
CA GLY A 189 2.14 7.02 -16.76
C GLY A 189 1.72 6.27 -15.49
N PHE A 190 1.57 6.98 -14.37
CA PHE A 190 1.08 6.39 -13.13
C PHE A 190 -0.45 6.25 -13.15
N VAL A 191 -0.92 5.13 -12.60
CA VAL A 191 -2.34 4.83 -12.40
C VAL A 191 -2.55 4.47 -10.93
N VAL A 192 -3.37 5.27 -10.25
CA VAL A 192 -3.74 5.07 -8.84
C VAL A 192 -5.12 4.41 -8.83
N LEU A 193 -5.24 3.20 -8.30
CA LEU A 193 -6.52 2.51 -8.17
C LEU A 193 -6.96 2.56 -6.71
N GLU A 194 -8.21 2.95 -6.52
CA GLU A 194 -8.91 2.95 -5.23
C GLU A 194 -10.10 1.99 -5.36
N LEU A 195 -10.19 1.01 -4.46
CA LEU A 195 -11.17 -0.06 -4.52
C LEU A 195 -12.22 0.11 -3.41
N LYS A 196 -13.46 -0.25 -3.71
CA LYS A 196 -14.53 -0.39 -2.72
C LYS A 196 -15.34 -1.66 -2.96
N VAL A 197 -15.53 -2.47 -1.92
CA VAL A 197 -16.30 -3.72 -2.01
C VAL A 197 -17.80 -3.46 -2.18
N GLU A 198 -18.27 -2.32 -1.70
CA GLU A 198 -19.68 -1.96 -1.69
C GLU A 198 -20.00 -0.83 -2.68
N LYS A 199 -21.15 -0.20 -2.45
CA LYS A 199 -21.62 0.93 -3.22
C LYS A 199 -20.70 2.13 -2.96
N GLY A 200 -20.07 2.66 -4.00
CA GLY A 200 -19.17 3.80 -3.86
C GLY A 200 -19.92 5.08 -3.52
N TYR A 201 -19.47 5.81 -2.49
CA TYR A 201 -19.92 7.15 -2.14
C TYR A 201 -18.86 8.19 -2.55
N ASP A 202 -19.28 9.44 -2.73
CA ASP A 202 -18.44 10.57 -3.17
C ASP A 202 -17.17 10.81 -2.33
N ARG A 203 -17.12 10.38 -1.06
CA ARG A 203 -15.92 10.41 -0.22
C ARG A 203 -14.69 9.74 -0.86
N VAL A 204 -14.90 8.67 -1.64
CA VAL A 204 -13.81 7.97 -2.35
C VAL A 204 -13.07 8.89 -3.33
N VAL A 205 -13.76 9.90 -3.88
CA VAL A 205 -13.17 10.87 -4.80
C VAL A 205 -12.08 11.69 -4.10
N GLY A 206 -12.35 12.14 -2.87
CA GLY A 206 -11.37 12.88 -2.07
C GLY A 206 -10.14 12.03 -1.73
N GLN A 207 -10.37 10.76 -1.38
CA GLN A 207 -9.32 9.79 -1.11
C GLN A 207 -8.44 9.55 -2.34
N LEU A 208 -9.06 9.23 -3.48
CA LEU A 208 -8.35 9.03 -4.75
C LEU A 208 -7.55 10.28 -5.16
N LEU A 209 -8.17 11.46 -5.15
CA LEU A 209 -7.51 12.71 -5.54
C LEU A 209 -6.31 13.02 -4.66
N ARG A 210 -6.40 12.74 -3.35
CA ARG A 210 -5.28 12.87 -2.43
C ARG A 210 -4.12 11.96 -2.86
N TYR A 211 -4.38 10.71 -3.19
CA TYR A 211 -3.36 9.77 -3.65
C TYR A 211 -2.77 10.12 -5.02
N VAL A 212 -3.60 10.50 -5.99
CA VAL A 212 -3.14 10.99 -7.30
C VAL A 212 -2.17 12.16 -7.15
N ASN A 213 -2.52 13.15 -6.31
CA ASN A 213 -1.65 14.29 -6.07
C ASN A 213 -0.40 13.94 -5.26
N TRP A 214 -0.51 12.98 -4.34
CA TRP A 214 0.65 12.47 -3.60
C TRP A 214 1.65 11.80 -4.54
N VAL A 215 1.19 10.91 -5.43
CA VAL A 215 2.04 10.25 -6.44
C VAL A 215 2.67 11.29 -7.36
N ARG A 216 1.89 12.27 -7.82
CA ARG A 216 2.39 13.37 -8.66
C ARG A 216 3.50 14.17 -7.98
N LYS A 217 3.39 14.38 -6.67
CA LYS A 217 4.37 15.14 -5.88
C LYS A 217 5.62 14.33 -5.55
N GLU A 218 5.45 13.08 -5.15
CA GLU A 218 6.51 12.31 -4.46
C GLU A 218 7.21 11.29 -5.37
N LEU A 219 6.58 10.88 -6.48
CA LEU A 219 7.09 9.84 -7.39
C LEU A 219 7.23 10.30 -8.84
N ALA A 220 6.29 11.10 -9.35
CA ALA A 220 6.24 11.46 -10.75
C ALA A 220 7.27 12.51 -11.16
N GLU A 221 7.79 12.39 -12.39
CA GLU A 221 8.58 13.46 -13.02
C GLU A 221 7.70 14.63 -13.47
N PRO A 222 8.26 15.83 -13.63
CA PRO A 222 7.53 16.96 -14.22
C PRO A 222 6.93 16.60 -15.58
N GLY A 223 5.60 16.69 -15.68
CA GLY A 223 4.85 16.37 -16.90
C GLY A 223 4.51 14.88 -17.09
N GLU A 224 4.98 14.00 -16.21
CA GLU A 224 4.57 12.60 -16.21
C GLU A 224 3.09 12.48 -15.81
N ARG A 225 2.32 11.73 -16.60
CA ARG A 225 0.89 11.59 -16.38
C ARG A 225 0.62 10.77 -15.12
N VAL A 226 -0.31 11.25 -14.31
CA VAL A 226 -0.87 10.53 -13.15
C VAL A 226 -2.38 10.59 -13.25
N ARG A 227 -3.02 9.43 -13.37
CA ARG A 227 -4.48 9.28 -13.43
C ARG A 227 -5.00 8.40 -12.29
N GLY A 228 -6.28 8.56 -11.98
CA GLY A 228 -6.98 7.80 -10.95
C GLY A 228 -8.04 6.86 -11.53
N VAL A 229 -8.26 5.74 -10.85
CA VAL A 229 -9.27 4.75 -11.19
C VAL A 229 -10.02 4.39 -9.91
N ILE A 230 -11.35 4.47 -9.94
CA ILE A 230 -12.20 3.96 -8.85
C ILE A 230 -12.83 2.66 -9.33
N VAL A 231 -12.69 1.60 -8.54
CA VAL A 231 -13.28 0.29 -8.81
C VAL A 231 -14.25 -0.07 -7.70
N CYS A 232 -15.55 -0.15 -8.03
CA CYS A 232 -16.60 -0.44 -7.06
C CYS A 232 -17.49 -1.60 -7.53
N ARG A 233 -18.26 -2.22 -6.63
CA ARG A 233 -19.27 -3.22 -7.06
C ARG A 233 -20.44 -2.58 -7.79
N SER A 234 -20.81 -1.38 -7.37
CA SER A 234 -21.86 -0.57 -7.98
C SER A 234 -21.56 0.91 -7.77
N MET A 235 -21.70 1.69 -8.83
CA MET A 235 -21.55 3.15 -8.85
C MET A 235 -22.87 3.82 -8.45
N THR A 236 -22.79 4.84 -7.59
CA THR A 236 -23.92 5.74 -7.35
C THR A 236 -23.99 6.81 -8.44
N GLU A 237 -25.19 7.33 -8.69
CA GLU A 237 -25.36 8.54 -9.51
C GLU A 237 -24.56 9.71 -8.92
N ASP A 238 -24.54 9.85 -7.58
CA ASP A 238 -23.75 10.87 -6.89
C ASP A 238 -22.25 10.74 -7.15
N LEU A 239 -21.69 9.53 -7.12
CA LEU A 239 -20.27 9.30 -7.42
C LEU A 239 -19.95 9.59 -8.89
N ILE A 240 -20.82 9.17 -9.81
CA ILE A 240 -20.67 9.48 -11.24
C ILE A 240 -20.71 11.00 -11.44
N LEU A 241 -21.68 11.68 -10.81
CA LEU A 241 -21.83 13.13 -10.88
C LEU A 241 -20.63 13.86 -10.28
N ALA A 242 -20.11 13.40 -9.15
CA ALA A 242 -18.93 13.96 -8.50
C ALA A 242 -17.67 13.85 -9.38
N CYS A 243 -17.59 12.81 -10.22
CA CYS A 243 -16.45 12.60 -11.12
C CYS A 243 -16.59 13.26 -12.51
N ALA A 244 -17.80 13.68 -12.91
CA ALA A 244 -18.11 14.08 -14.29
C ALA A 244 -17.21 15.20 -14.86
N GLY A 245 -16.68 16.07 -14.01
CA GLY A 245 -15.79 17.17 -14.42
C GLY A 245 -14.30 16.90 -14.20
N ILE A 246 -13.93 15.78 -13.60
CA ILE A 246 -12.54 15.51 -13.20
C ILE A 246 -11.82 14.76 -14.31
N LYS A 247 -10.89 15.46 -14.97
CA LYS A 247 -10.02 14.86 -15.97
C LYS A 247 -9.15 13.78 -15.34
N ASP A 248 -8.83 12.75 -16.11
CA ASP A 248 -7.96 11.64 -15.70
C ASP A 248 -8.48 10.84 -14.48
N ILE A 249 -9.79 10.82 -14.24
CA ILE A 249 -10.45 9.84 -13.38
C ILE A 249 -11.32 8.93 -14.24
N GLU A 250 -11.19 7.62 -14.00
CA GLU A 250 -12.01 6.59 -14.64
C GLU A 250 -12.75 5.77 -13.59
N LEU A 251 -13.95 5.32 -13.95
CA LEU A 251 -14.85 4.57 -13.07
C LEU A 251 -15.07 3.17 -13.64
N PHE A 252 -14.88 2.14 -12.81
CA PHE A 252 -15.08 0.75 -13.18
C PHE A 252 -16.01 0.08 -12.19
N GLU A 253 -16.98 -0.67 -12.71
CA GLU A 253 -17.75 -1.63 -11.91
C GLU A 253 -17.17 -3.02 -12.07
N TYR A 254 -17.12 -3.78 -10.97
CA TYR A 254 -16.78 -5.20 -11.02
C TYR A 254 -17.97 -6.08 -10.63
N GLN A 255 -18.00 -7.29 -11.17
CA GLN A 255 -18.99 -8.31 -10.81
C GLN A 255 -18.28 -9.58 -10.34
N LEU A 256 -18.64 -10.08 -9.16
CA LEU A 256 -18.19 -11.38 -8.66
C LEU A 256 -19.15 -12.47 -9.13
N SER A 257 -18.63 -13.53 -9.76
CA SER A 257 -19.37 -14.73 -10.12
C SER A 257 -18.67 -15.96 -9.58
N VAL A 258 -19.40 -16.79 -8.83
CA VAL A 258 -18.92 -18.06 -8.31
C VAL A 258 -19.87 -19.16 -8.78
N THR A 259 -19.33 -20.15 -9.48
CA THR A 259 -20.10 -21.33 -9.92
C THR A 259 -19.52 -22.56 -9.24
N VAL A 260 -20.39 -23.39 -8.66
CA VAL A 260 -20.03 -24.65 -8.01
C VAL A 260 -20.77 -25.77 -8.72
N SER A 261 -20.06 -26.86 -9.04
CA SER A 261 -20.65 -28.04 -9.67
C SER A 261 -20.34 -29.28 -8.83
N LYS A 262 -21.34 -30.15 -8.65
CA LYS A 262 -21.18 -31.42 -7.95
C LYS A 262 -20.49 -32.41 -8.89
N ILE A 263 -19.38 -33.01 -8.42
CA ILE A 263 -18.67 -34.07 -9.14
C ILE A 263 -19.15 -35.43 -8.62
N PRO A 264 -19.44 -36.41 -9.50
CA PRO A 264 -19.75 -37.77 -9.07
C PRO A 264 -18.57 -38.37 -8.27
N PRO A 265 -18.83 -39.11 -7.19
CA PRO A 265 -17.77 -39.79 -6.45
C PRO A 265 -17.09 -40.83 -7.33
N LEU A 266 -15.78 -40.99 -7.18
CA LEU A 266 -15.04 -42.09 -7.78
C LEU A 266 -15.52 -43.40 -7.13
N VAL A 267 -16.00 -44.34 -7.94
CA VAL A 267 -16.31 -45.69 -7.47
C VAL A 267 -14.99 -46.44 -7.34
N LEU A 268 -14.61 -46.79 -6.12
CA LEU A 268 -13.45 -47.63 -5.83
C LEU A 268 -13.87 -49.12 -5.86
N PRO A 269 -12.99 -50.02 -6.35
CA PRO A 269 -13.24 -51.46 -6.39
C PRO A 269 -13.29 -52.11 -5.00
#